data_AF-A0A437USC6-F1
#
_entry.id   AF-A0A437USC6-F1
#
_cell.length_a   1.000
_cell.length_b   1.000
_cell.length_c   1.000
_cell.angle_alpha   90.00
_cell.angle_beta   90.00
_cell.angle_gamma   90.00
#
_symmetry.space_group_name_H-M   'P 1'
#
loop_
_entity.id
_entity.type
_entity.pdbx_description
1 polymer ?
#
loop_
_entity_poly.entity_id
_entity_poly.type
_entity_poly.pdbx_seq_one_letter_code
_entity_poly.pdbx_strand_id
1 'polypeptide(L)'
;MKENYFLKFEKAISTVVDILLAVLIIVVVIVMGEGIINMIMHVIPLNNVSELTLLIDEIATLFILLEVILMLLRYIKEGHHIPVRYLILISITAILRELLLAHGNGTNSLLLSISILVLVGVLFILEKVKAFHKGERRIEK
;
A
#
# COMPACT_ATOMS: atom_id res chain seq x y z
N MET A 1 36.42 -14.27 10.32
CA MET A 1 35.90 -13.85 11.65
C MET A 1 34.92 -12.65 11.59
N LYS A 2 34.85 -11.85 10.51
CA LYS A 2 33.88 -10.73 10.37
C LYS A 2 32.44 -11.15 10.07
N GLU A 3 32.21 -12.37 9.56
CA GLU A 3 30.90 -12.87 9.11
C GLU A 3 29.85 -13.00 10.24
N ASN A 4 30.27 -13.39 11.44
CA ASN A 4 29.34 -13.58 12.57
C ASN A 4 28.77 -12.27 13.15
N TYR A 5 29.43 -11.14 12.94
CA TYR A 5 28.95 -9.84 13.44
C TYR A 5 27.87 -9.25 12.53
N PHE A 6 28.01 -9.41 11.22
CA PHE A 6 26.99 -8.98 10.25
C PHE A 6 25.69 -9.76 10.40
N LEU A 7 25.76 -11.08 10.58
CA LEU A 7 24.57 -11.91 10.79
C LEU A 7 23.84 -11.60 12.09
N LYS A 8 24.57 -11.31 13.18
CA LYS A 8 23.94 -10.87 14.44
C LYS A 8 23.30 -9.49 14.30
N PHE A 9 23.95 -8.58 13.57
CA PHE A 9 23.45 -7.23 13.33
C PHE A 9 22.19 -7.23 12.44
N GLU A 10 22.20 -8.00 11.36
CA GLU A 10 21.05 -8.19 10.46
C GLU A 10 19.86 -8.79 11.20
N LYS A 11 20.09 -9.81 12.03
CA LYS A 11 19.05 -10.43 12.85
C LYS A 11 18.48 -9.48 13.92
N ALA A 12 19.33 -8.65 14.53
CA ALA A 12 18.90 -7.63 15.47
C ALA A 12 18.03 -6.56 14.79
N ILE A 13 18.43 -6.08 13.61
CA ILE A 13 17.64 -5.11 12.83
C ILE A 13 16.29 -5.70 12.43
N SER A 14 16.27 -6.92 11.89
CA SER A 14 15.02 -7.57 11.50
C SER A 14 14.05 -7.73 12.68
N THR A 15 14.56 -8.12 13.86
CA THR A 15 13.72 -8.21 15.07
C THR A 15 13.14 -6.86 15.48
N VAL A 16 13.93 -5.78 15.39
CA VAL A 16 13.46 -4.42 15.71
C VAL A 16 12.40 -3.96 14.71
N VAL A 17 12.61 -4.24 13.42
CA VAL A 17 11.65 -3.89 12.35
C VAL A 17 10.34 -4.66 12.52
N ASP A 18 10.39 -5.95 12.85
CA ASP A 18 9.19 -6.76 13.13
C ASP A 18 8.39 -6.21 14.32
N ILE A 19 9.06 -5.83 15.41
CA ILE A 19 8.41 -5.22 16.58
C ILE A 19 7.77 -3.89 16.20
N LEU A 20 8.50 -3.03 15.48
CA LEU A 20 7.99 -1.74 15.03
C LEU A 20 6.76 -1.92 14.13
N LEU A 21 6.81 -2.91 13.23
CA LEU A 21 5.73 -3.21 12.31
C LEU A 21 4.51 -3.79 13.02
N ALA A 22 4.70 -4.67 14.00
CA ALA A 22 3.61 -5.16 14.83
C ALA A 22 2.92 -4.04 15.61
N VAL A 23 3.69 -3.13 16.22
CA VAL A 23 3.16 -1.94 16.90
C VAL A 23 2.39 -1.05 15.92
N LEU A 24 2.94 -0.82 14.73
CA LEU A 24 2.29 -0.02 13.69
C LEU A 24 0.94 -0.62 13.26
N ILE A 25 0.87 -1.94 13.03
CA ILE A 25 -0.38 -2.63 12.68
C ILE A 25 -1.43 -2.43 13.78
N ILE A 26 -1.04 -2.57 15.05
CA ILE A 26 -1.95 -2.38 16.19
C ILE A 26 -2.50 -0.96 16.22
N VAL A 27 -1.63 0.05 16.08
CA VAL A 27 -2.03 1.46 16.04
C VAL A 27 -3.01 1.72 14.90
N VAL A 28 -2.71 1.23 13.70
CA VAL A 28 -3.58 1.43 12.53
C VAL A 28 -4.95 0.77 12.72
N VAL A 29 -5.01 -0.44 13.30
CA VAL A 29 -6.28 -1.12 13.60
C VAL A 29 -7.12 -0.35 14.62
N ILE A 30 -6.50 0.23 15.66
CA ILE A 30 -7.19 1.06 16.65
C ILE A 30 -7.78 2.30 15.97
N VAL A 31 -6.97 3.05 15.23
CA VAL A 31 -7.41 4.27 14.51
C VAL A 31 -8.52 3.94 13.50
N MET A 32 -8.42 2.80 12.82
CA MET A 32 -9.46 2.34 11.90
C MET A 32 -10.77 2.04 12.63
N GLY A 33 -10.71 1.41 13.81
CA GLY A 33 -11.87 1.17 14.65
C GLY A 33 -12.55 2.47 15.12
N GLU A 34 -11.76 3.46 15.54
CA GLU A 34 -12.27 4.79 15.90
C GLU A 34 -12.94 5.49 14.71
N GLY A 35 -12.33 5.43 13.52
CA GLY A 35 -12.90 5.98 12.29
C GLY A 35 -14.25 5.37 11.93
N ILE A 36 -14.40 4.05 12.09
CA ILE A 36 -15.69 3.36 11.84
C ILE A 36 -16.75 3.79 12.85
N ILE A 37 -16.41 3.92 14.14
CA ILE A 37 -17.35 4.34 15.18
C ILE A 37 -17.79 5.78 14.94
N ASN A 38 -16.86 6.70 14.64
CA ASN A 38 -17.18 8.09 14.32
C ASN A 38 -18.11 8.20 13.12
N MET A 39 -17.85 7.42 12.06
CA MET A 39 -18.71 7.36 10.89
C MET A 39 -20.12 6.90 11.26
N ILE A 40 -20.28 5.82 12.01
CA ILE A 40 -21.60 5.33 12.43
C ILE A 40 -22.34 6.38 13.26
N MET A 41 -21.67 7.07 14.18
CA MET A 41 -22.28 8.11 15.03
C MET A 41 -22.74 9.34 14.23
N HIS A 42 -21.99 9.76 13.21
CA HIS A 42 -22.33 10.90 12.36
C HIS A 42 -23.31 10.57 11.22
N VAL A 43 -23.43 9.30 10.81
CA VAL A 43 -24.40 8.84 9.79
C VAL A 43 -25.84 8.76 10.34
N ILE A 44 -26.03 8.53 11.63
CA ILE A 44 -27.38 8.31 12.20
C ILE A 44 -28.31 9.55 12.13
N PRO A 45 -27.84 10.79 12.35
CA PRO A 45 -28.68 11.99 12.23
C PRO A 45 -28.66 12.61 10.81
N LEU A 46 -29.10 11.88 9.78
CA LEU A 46 -29.17 12.42 8.40
C LEU A 46 -30.15 13.61 8.32
N ASN A 47 -29.63 14.84 8.24
CA ASN A 47 -30.47 16.00 7.89
C ASN A 47 -29.80 17.04 6.97
N ASN A 48 -28.49 16.95 6.65
CA ASN A 48 -27.83 18.01 5.86
C ASN A 48 -26.81 17.50 4.82
N VAL A 49 -26.76 18.17 3.66
CA VAL A 49 -25.80 17.92 2.57
C VAL A 49 -24.32 18.08 2.96
N SER A 50 -24.00 18.85 4.01
CA SER A 50 -22.64 18.95 4.55
C SER A 50 -22.13 17.65 5.18
N GLU A 51 -23.03 16.78 5.63
CA GLU A 51 -22.67 15.49 6.22
C GLU A 51 -22.17 14.53 5.14
N LEU A 52 -22.65 14.64 3.89
CA LEU A 52 -22.20 13.78 2.80
C LEU A 52 -20.71 13.97 2.46
N THR A 53 -20.21 15.21 2.49
CA THR A 53 -18.78 15.49 2.24
C THR A 53 -17.91 14.96 3.37
N LEU A 54 -18.37 15.07 4.63
CA LEU A 54 -17.68 14.50 5.78
C LEU A 54 -17.61 12.96 5.70
N LEU A 55 -18.69 12.33 5.25
CA LEU A 55 -18.71 10.88 5.04
C LEU A 55 -17.74 10.41 3.97
N ILE A 56 -17.64 11.14 2.85
CA ILE A 56 -16.68 10.82 1.79
C ILE A 56 -15.25 10.91 2.36
N ASP A 57 -14.95 11.90 3.20
CA ASP A 57 -13.63 12.09 3.79
C ASP A 57 -13.27 11.00 4.83
N GLU A 58 -14.23 10.59 5.66
CA GLU A 58 -14.05 9.46 6.58
C GLU A 58 -13.85 8.13 5.83
N ILE A 59 -14.65 7.87 4.78
CA ILE A 59 -14.49 6.69 3.91
C ILE A 59 -13.12 6.70 3.22
N ALA A 60 -12.70 7.87 2.72
CA ALA A 60 -11.41 8.05 2.08
C ALA A 60 -10.27 7.71 3.06
N THR A 61 -10.38 8.14 4.32
CA THR A 61 -9.40 7.89 5.38
C THR A 61 -9.34 6.41 5.74
N LEU A 62 -10.49 5.73 5.86
CA LEU A 62 -10.55 4.29 6.08
C LEU A 62 -9.86 3.50 4.95
N PHE A 63 -9.99 3.95 3.70
CA PHE A 63 -9.32 3.32 2.57
C PHE A 63 -7.78 3.46 2.63
N ILE A 64 -7.24 4.59 3.11
CA ILE A 64 -5.79 4.74 3.37
C ILE A 64 -5.34 3.76 4.44
N LEU A 65 -6.07 3.67 5.56
CA LEU A 65 -5.69 2.79 6.67
C LEU A 65 -5.70 1.31 6.23
N LEU A 66 -6.67 0.90 5.42
CA LEU A 66 -6.71 -0.42 4.82
C LEU A 66 -5.50 -0.67 3.89
N GLU A 67 -5.14 0.31 3.06
CA GLU A 67 -3.97 0.23 2.18
C GLU A 67 -2.68 0.05 2.97
N VAL A 68 -2.51 0.81 4.06
CA VAL A 68 -1.37 0.67 4.98
C VAL A 68 -1.34 -0.73 5.59
N ILE A 69 -2.46 -1.28 6.07
CA ILE A 69 -2.50 -2.66 6.60
C ILE A 69 -2.09 -3.68 5.53
N LEU A 70 -2.60 -3.54 4.30
CA LEU A 70 -2.27 -4.45 3.19
C LEU A 70 -0.77 -4.39 2.85
N MET A 71 -0.15 -3.22 2.92
CA MET A 71 1.29 -3.06 2.75
C MET A 71 2.07 -3.79 3.84
N LEU A 72 1.72 -3.59 5.11
CA LEU A 72 2.40 -4.21 6.24
C LEU A 72 2.26 -5.73 6.21
N LEU A 73 1.09 -6.27 5.86
CA LEU A 73 0.89 -7.71 5.72
C LEU A 73 1.71 -8.31 4.57
N ARG A 74 1.87 -7.60 3.45
CA ARG A 74 2.75 -8.04 2.34
C ARG A 74 4.22 -8.03 2.75
N TYR A 75 4.63 -7.00 3.49
CA TYR A 75 6.00 -6.89 4.02
C TYR A 75 6.39 -8.11 4.86
N ILE A 76 5.53 -8.55 5.77
CA ILE A 76 5.77 -9.76 6.59
C ILE A 76 5.85 -11.00 5.71
N LYS A 77 4.92 -11.16 4.75
CA LYS A 77 4.82 -12.36 3.91
C LYS A 77 6.04 -12.59 3.01
N GLU A 78 6.74 -11.54 2.62
CA GLU A 78 7.90 -11.60 1.71
C GLU A 78 9.25 -11.62 2.42
N GLY A 79 9.27 -11.77 3.75
CA GLY A 79 10.50 -11.97 4.51
C GLY A 79 11.42 -10.75 4.47
N HIS A 80 10.89 -9.57 4.76
CA HIS A 80 11.61 -8.28 4.82
C HIS A 80 12.14 -7.70 3.50
N HIS A 81 12.01 -8.41 2.38
CA HIS A 81 12.32 -7.85 1.07
C HIS A 81 11.03 -7.44 0.36
N ILE A 82 10.86 -6.15 0.09
CA ILE A 82 9.75 -5.67 -0.75
C ILE A 82 10.15 -5.82 -2.22
N PRO A 83 9.59 -6.76 -2.98
CA PRO A 83 9.86 -6.90 -4.40
C PRO A 83 9.27 -5.68 -5.13
N VAL A 84 10.00 -5.15 -6.11
CA VAL A 84 9.62 -3.94 -6.87
C VAL A 84 8.20 -4.00 -7.45
N ARG A 85 7.69 -5.20 -7.79
CA ARG A 85 6.32 -5.42 -8.28
C ARG A 85 5.26 -4.93 -7.29
N TYR A 86 5.48 -5.14 -5.99
CA TYR A 86 4.51 -4.77 -4.97
C TYR A 86 4.49 -3.28 -4.72
N LEU A 87 5.66 -2.62 -4.77
CA LEU A 87 5.76 -1.17 -4.74
C LEU A 87 4.97 -0.55 -5.88
N ILE A 88 5.09 -1.08 -7.10
CA ILE A 88 4.31 -0.62 -8.26
C ILE A 88 2.80 -0.83 -8.04
N LEU A 89 2.38 -2.00 -7.54
CA LEU A 89 0.97 -2.26 -7.25
C LEU A 89 0.40 -1.31 -6.19
N ILE A 90 1.19 -0.96 -5.17
CA ILE A 90 0.82 0.03 -4.15
C ILE A 90 0.67 1.41 -4.79
N SER A 91 1.63 1.85 -5.60
CA SER A 91 1.52 3.12 -6.34
C SER A 91 0.27 3.16 -7.22
N ILE A 92 -0.07 2.05 -7.89
CA ILE A 92 -1.29 1.95 -8.69
C ILE A 92 -2.53 2.12 -7.82
N THR A 93 -2.61 1.43 -6.67
CA THR A 93 -3.74 1.54 -5.73
C THR A 93 -3.89 2.97 -5.17
N ALA A 94 -2.79 3.64 -4.83
CA ALA A 94 -2.79 5.02 -4.36
C ALA A 94 -3.34 5.99 -5.41
N ILE A 95 -2.90 5.88 -6.67
CA ILE A 95 -3.38 6.73 -7.77
C ILE A 95 -4.85 6.42 -8.09
N LEU A 96 -5.25 5.15 -8.04
CA LEU A 96 -6.65 4.74 -8.22
C LEU A 96 -7.55 5.36 -7.14
N ARG A 97 -7.10 5.40 -5.90
CA ARG A 97 -7.81 6.06 -4.79
C ARG A 97 -7.94 7.56 -5.04
N GLU A 98 -6.85 8.24 -5.41
CA GLU A 98 -6.88 9.67 -5.71
C GLU A 98 -7.84 9.97 -6.88
N LEU A 99 -7.87 9.10 -7.90
CA LEU A 99 -8.79 9.19 -9.02
C LEU A 99 -10.26 9.07 -8.60
N LEU A 100 -10.59 8.19 -7.65
CA LEU A 100 -11.95 8.04 -7.11
C LEU A 100 -12.39 9.23 -6.26
N LEU A 101 -11.44 9.89 -5.58
CA LEU A 101 -11.72 11.04 -4.71
C LEU A 101 -11.74 12.37 -5.47
N ALA A 102 -11.13 12.43 -6.65
CA ALA A 102 -11.07 13.62 -7.51
C ALA A 102 -12.46 13.99 -8.08
N HIS A 103 -13.29 14.62 -7.25
CA HIS A 103 -14.56 15.20 -7.67
C HIS A 103 -14.32 16.60 -8.25
N GLY A 104 -14.28 16.70 -9.59
CA GLY A 104 -14.48 17.99 -10.28
C GLY A 104 -13.34 18.56 -11.12
N ASN A 105 -12.12 17.98 -11.09
CA ASN A 105 -11.02 18.45 -11.94
C ASN A 105 -10.58 17.39 -12.98
N GLY A 106 -11.24 17.41 -14.15
CA GLY A 106 -11.00 16.42 -15.21
C GLY A 106 -9.57 16.39 -15.75
N THR A 107 -8.82 17.48 -15.62
CA THR A 107 -7.39 17.52 -16.03
C THR A 107 -6.51 16.66 -15.13
N ASN A 108 -6.72 16.74 -13.80
CA ASN A 108 -6.01 15.89 -12.84
C ASN A 108 -6.34 14.41 -13.07
N SER A 109 -7.61 14.07 -13.28
CA SER A 109 -8.03 12.70 -13.58
C SER A 109 -7.35 12.15 -14.84
N LEU A 110 -7.14 13.01 -15.87
CA LEU A 110 -6.45 12.63 -17.09
C LEU A 110 -4.97 12.30 -16.83
N LEU A 111 -4.26 13.13 -16.05
CA LEU A 111 -2.86 12.93 -15.69
C LEU A 111 -2.67 11.70 -14.79
N LEU A 112 -3.57 11.48 -13.84
CA LEU A 112 -3.58 10.29 -12.97
C LEU A 112 -3.81 9.01 -13.80
N SER A 113 -4.72 9.05 -14.78
CA SER A 113 -4.96 7.92 -15.70
C SER A 113 -3.73 7.59 -16.56
N ILE A 114 -3.04 8.61 -17.10
CA ILE A 114 -1.78 8.44 -17.82
C ILE A 114 -0.70 7.84 -16.91
N SER A 115 -0.63 8.28 -15.65
CA SER A 115 0.33 7.75 -14.67
C SER A 115 0.10 6.26 -14.38
N ILE A 116 -1.17 5.82 -14.28
CA ILE A 116 -1.51 4.39 -14.16
C ILE A 116 -1.05 3.62 -15.40
N LEU A 117 -1.28 4.15 -16.61
CA LEU A 117 -0.82 3.50 -17.85
C LEU A 117 0.70 3.31 -17.87
N VAL A 118 1.47 4.32 -17.44
CA VAL A 118 2.92 4.24 -17.33
C VAL A 118 3.34 3.15 -16.33
N LEU A 119 2.74 3.10 -15.14
CA LEU A 119 3.05 2.09 -14.12
C LEU A 119 2.74 0.66 -14.59
N VAL A 120 1.62 0.46 -15.29
CA VAL A 120 1.29 -0.83 -15.89
C VAL A 120 2.32 -1.21 -16.96
N GLY A 121 2.78 -0.24 -17.76
CA GLY A 121 3.88 -0.45 -18.72
C GLY A 121 5.19 -0.89 -18.05
N VAL A 122 5.57 -0.25 -16.94
CA VAL A 122 6.74 -0.64 -16.13
C VAL A 122 6.58 -2.07 -15.60
N LEU A 123 5.39 -2.41 -15.10
CA LEU A 123 5.10 -3.75 -14.59
C LEU A 123 5.24 -4.81 -15.69
N PHE A 124 4.75 -4.53 -16.89
CA PHE A 124 4.89 -5.41 -18.05
C PHE A 124 6.35 -5.63 -18.43
N ILE A 125 7.17 -4.57 -18.48
CA ILE A 125 8.60 -4.67 -18.77
C ILE A 125 9.30 -5.51 -17.70
N LEU A 126 9.02 -5.26 -16.42
CA LEU A 126 9.63 -6.03 -15.33
C LEU A 126 9.26 -7.52 -15.38
N GLU A 127 8.01 -7.85 -15.72
CA GLU A 127 7.60 -9.24 -15.89
C GLU A 127 8.31 -9.90 -17.07
N LYS A 128 8.48 -9.19 -18.19
CA LYS A 128 9.24 -9.68 -19.35
C LYS A 128 10.73 -9.85 -19.06
N VAL A 129 11.36 -8.91 -18.37
CA VAL A 129 12.78 -8.99 -17.97
C VAL A 129 13.02 -10.15 -17.00
N LYS A 130 12.14 -10.33 -16.00
CA LYS A 130 12.22 -11.48 -15.09
C LYS A 130 11.98 -12.81 -15.82
N ALA A 131 11.05 -12.85 -16.78
CA ALA A 131 10.83 -14.04 -17.61
C ALA A 131 12.07 -14.39 -18.44
N PHE A 132 12.79 -13.39 -18.96
CA PHE A 132 14.03 -13.58 -19.71
C PHE A 132 15.15 -14.19 -18.84
N HIS A 133 15.39 -13.65 -17.64
CA HIS A 133 16.36 -14.21 -16.68
C HIS A 133 15.98 -15.59 -16.15
N LYS A 134 14.68 -15.95 -16.14
CA LYS A 134 14.23 -17.30 -15.76
C LYS A 134 14.42 -18.31 -16.89
N GLY A 135 14.48 -17.85 -18.15
CA GLY A 135 14.77 -18.69 -19.32
C GLY A 135 16.23 -19.15 -19.39
N GLU A 136 17.19 -18.26 -19.12
CA GLU A 136 18.63 -18.58 -19.21
C GLU A 136 19.09 -19.60 -18.15
N ARG A 137 18.56 -19.54 -16.92
CA ARG A 137 18.88 -20.52 -15.86
C ARG A 137 18.38 -21.95 -16.13
N ARG A 138 17.56 -22.15 -17.16
CA ARG A 138 17.09 -23.49 -17.58
C ARG A 138 17.94 -24.13 -18.67
N ILE A 139 18.81 -23.35 -19.33
CA ILE A 139 19.69 -23.83 -20.41
C ILE A 139 21.06 -24.28 -19.85
N GLU A 140 21.39 -23.89 -18.61
CA GLU A 140 22.65 -24.24 -17.92
C GLU A 140 22.54 -25.46 -17.00
N LYS A 141 21.47 -26.27 -17.12
CA LYS A 141 21.33 -27.58 -16.47
C LYS A 141 21.15 -28.67 -17.52
#